data_AF-A0A3M1DHU6-F1
#
_entry.id   AF-A0A3M1DHU6-F1
#
_cell.length_a   1.000
_cell.length_b   1.000
_cell.length_c   1.000
_cell.angle_alpha   90.00
_cell.angle_beta   90.00
_cell.angle_gamma   90.00
#
_symmetry.space_group_name_H-M   'P 1'
#
loop_
_entity.id
_entity.type
_entity.pdbx_description
1 polymer ?
#
loop_
_entity_poly.entity_id
_entity_poly.type
_entity_poly.pdbx_seq_one_letter_code
_entity_poly.pdbx_strand_id
1 'polypeptide(L)'
;MNENQVRRDWLFLNRLFHRWGPNYFWRATVIAELASGPAAAIGLYYVWVTVALTIEQVFRLILLLLLLVLVANGSALWYTRRMTRTAKTVLQFYRGQHSEETIGRAWREVTGFPARFAVFALVNTTVLVVAPAVLWIMVVWRFPLRVLPYLLIGSFIATIWISIYYYFALYWFLWPVRQAMAPRLPSLQKRYLATVSIQTRMLVIYTALALTTVVMMGSIAFQKSQQAVAPGANPVLVLQALRFHLPIIGLLVLLMTVGFSVLLTRALATPIQHLTQVMDRVERGELHHRAELVSTDETAFLTIAFNQMIGRLAELQASLEQRVAERTAELARRT
;
A
#
# COMPACT_ATOMS: atom_id res chain seq x y z
N MET A 1 26.72 -13.82 0.32
CA MET A 1 25.64 -12.81 0.45
C MET A 1 26.32 -11.50 0.76
N ASN A 2 26.19 -10.46 -0.06
CA ASN A 2 26.89 -9.18 0.19
C ASN A 2 26.03 -8.36 1.17
N GLU A 3 26.52 -8.12 2.39
CA GLU A 3 25.79 -7.42 3.48
C GLU A 3 25.25 -6.04 3.09
N ASN A 4 25.79 -5.43 2.02
CA ASN A 4 25.41 -4.11 1.53
C ASN A 4 24.08 -4.03 0.75
N GLN A 5 23.38 -5.14 0.50
CA GLN A 5 22.11 -5.14 -0.24
C GLN A 5 20.87 -5.47 0.61
N VAL A 6 21.01 -5.79 1.90
CA VAL A 6 19.83 -5.95 2.76
C VAL A 6 19.28 -4.57 3.08
N ARG A 7 18.14 -4.25 2.48
CA ARG A 7 17.35 -3.05 2.74
C ARG A 7 17.24 -2.82 4.26
N ARG A 8 17.86 -1.74 4.79
CA ARG A 8 17.92 -1.44 6.24
C ARG A 8 16.54 -1.39 6.89
N ASP A 9 15.53 -0.98 6.12
CA ASP A 9 14.12 -0.99 6.50
C ASP A 9 13.60 -2.41 6.81
N TRP A 10 14.04 -3.42 6.07
CA TRP A 10 13.62 -4.81 6.29
C TRP A 10 14.15 -5.37 7.60
N LEU A 11 15.41 -5.08 7.93
CA LEU A 11 16.01 -5.48 9.21
C LEU A 11 15.29 -4.84 10.40
N PHE A 12 14.84 -3.59 10.24
CA PHE A 12 14.05 -2.92 11.26
C PHE A 12 12.68 -3.59 11.45
N LEU A 13 11.93 -3.81 10.38
CA LEU A 13 10.62 -4.46 10.44
C LEU A 13 10.70 -5.90 10.96
N ASN A 14 11.74 -6.65 10.59
CA ASN A 14 11.92 -8.01 11.07
C ASN A 14 12.23 -8.07 12.57
N ARG A 15 13.02 -7.11 13.10
CA ARG A 15 13.23 -6.97 14.56
C ARG A 15 11.92 -6.69 15.29
N LEU A 16 11.08 -5.81 14.75
CA LEU A 16 9.76 -5.54 15.32
C LEU A 16 8.84 -6.77 15.26
N PHE A 17 8.89 -7.52 14.16
CA PHE A 17 8.13 -8.76 13.99
C PHE A 17 8.48 -9.80 15.05
N HIS A 18 9.77 -10.06 15.28
CA HIS A 18 10.19 -10.98 16.33
C HIS A 18 9.87 -10.45 17.74
N ARG A 19 10.01 -9.14 17.99
CA ARG A 19 9.71 -8.54 19.29
C ARG A 19 8.22 -8.56 19.65
N TRP A 20 7.33 -8.38 18.66
CA TRP A 20 5.90 -8.27 18.88
C TRP A 20 5.13 -9.57 18.61
N GLY A 21 5.76 -10.53 17.93
CA GLY A 21 5.24 -11.86 17.69
C GLY A 21 3.82 -11.84 17.11
N PRO A 22 2.85 -12.57 17.70
CA PRO A 22 1.48 -12.64 17.18
C PRO A 22 0.72 -11.31 17.18
N ASN A 23 1.16 -10.33 17.98
CA ASN A 23 0.54 -9.01 18.06
C ASN A 23 1.14 -8.01 17.05
N TYR A 24 2.16 -8.41 16.28
CA TYR A 24 2.81 -7.53 15.30
C TYR A 24 1.81 -6.93 14.32
N PHE A 25 0.92 -7.75 13.76
CA PHE A 25 -0.08 -7.31 12.79
C PHE A 25 -0.93 -6.15 13.33
N TRP A 26 -1.48 -6.32 14.54
CA TRP A 26 -2.34 -5.30 15.16
C TRP A 26 -1.56 -4.01 15.47
N ARG A 27 -0.33 -4.13 15.99
CA ARG A 27 0.52 -2.96 16.29
C ARG A 27 0.94 -2.22 15.03
N ALA A 28 1.26 -2.94 13.96
CA ALA A 28 1.56 -2.37 12.65
C ALA A 28 0.38 -1.55 12.12
N THR A 29 -0.85 -2.06 12.24
CA THR A 29 -2.04 -1.29 11.84
C THR A 29 -2.22 -0.03 12.70
N VAL A 30 -2.04 -0.11 14.03
CA VAL A 30 -2.11 1.08 14.90
C VAL A 30 -1.10 2.14 14.46
N ILE A 31 0.13 1.75 14.13
CA ILE A 31 1.16 2.69 13.67
C ILE A 31 0.78 3.29 12.32
N ALA A 32 0.27 2.47 11.39
CA ALA A 32 -0.22 2.96 10.11
C ALA A 32 -1.35 4.00 10.30
N GLU A 33 -2.32 3.73 11.18
CA GLU A 33 -3.41 4.67 11.54
C GLU A 33 -2.87 6.01 12.05
N LEU A 34 -1.95 5.98 13.01
CA LEU A 34 -1.39 7.19 13.62
C LEU A 34 -0.54 8.02 12.64
N ALA A 35 0.10 7.38 11.66
CA ALA A 35 0.93 8.04 10.67
C ALA A 35 0.17 8.51 9.40
N SER A 36 -1.17 8.39 9.37
CA SER A 36 -2.01 8.79 8.23
C SER A 36 -2.22 10.31 8.09
N GLY A 37 -1.91 11.09 9.13
CA GLY A 37 -2.15 12.54 9.20
C GLY A 37 -1.69 13.35 7.99
N PRO A 38 -0.46 13.15 7.44
CA PRO A 38 0.00 13.86 6.25
C PRO A 38 -0.89 13.66 5.01
N ALA A 39 -1.49 12.48 4.84
CA ALA A 39 -2.40 12.21 3.72
C ALA A 39 -3.73 12.95 3.89
N ALA A 40 -4.24 13.05 5.12
CA ALA A 40 -5.43 13.83 5.45
C ALA A 40 -5.21 15.35 5.26
N ALA A 41 -4.00 15.83 5.55
CA ALA A 41 -3.64 17.24 5.48
C ALA A 41 -3.81 17.86 4.09
N ILE A 42 -3.67 17.08 3.01
CA ILE A 42 -3.85 17.55 1.63
C ILE A 42 -5.28 18.09 1.41
N GLY A 43 -6.28 17.31 1.81
CA GLY A 43 -7.68 17.72 1.68
C GLY A 43 -8.08 18.80 2.70
N LEU A 44 -7.53 18.77 3.92
CA LEU A 44 -7.76 19.83 4.90
C LEU A 44 -7.19 21.18 4.43
N TYR A 45 -5.99 21.17 3.87
CA TYR A 45 -5.38 22.36 3.26
C TYR A 45 -6.24 22.89 2.12
N TYR A 46 -6.77 22.02 1.26
CA TYR A 46 -7.72 22.43 0.22
C TYR A 46 -8.94 23.14 0.81
N VAL A 47 -9.59 22.55 1.83
CA VAL A 47 -10.75 23.15 2.49
C VAL A 47 -10.40 24.49 3.12
N TRP A 48 -9.22 24.61 3.73
CA TRP A 48 -8.77 25.86 4.36
C TRP A 48 -8.52 26.98 3.33
N VAL A 49 -7.94 26.67 2.17
CA VAL A 49 -7.66 27.66 1.12
C VAL A 49 -8.94 28.11 0.39
N THR A 50 -9.90 27.19 0.29
CA THR A 50 -11.16 27.41 -0.42
C THR A 50 -12.24 28.00 0.48
N VAL A 51 -12.50 27.40 1.64
CA VAL A 51 -13.56 27.81 2.57
C VAL A 51 -13.03 28.88 3.51
N ALA A 52 -13.69 30.04 3.54
CA ALA A 52 -13.37 31.16 4.44
C ALA A 52 -13.78 30.84 5.89
N LEU A 53 -13.03 29.95 6.54
CA LEU A 53 -13.19 29.61 7.95
C LEU A 53 -12.45 30.62 8.83
N THR A 54 -13.05 31.01 9.95
CA THR A 54 -12.33 31.77 10.98
C THR A 54 -11.34 30.87 11.72
N ILE A 55 -10.33 31.46 12.37
CA ILE A 55 -9.34 30.71 13.17
C ILE A 55 -10.05 29.84 14.23
N GLU A 56 -11.06 30.39 14.89
CA GLU A 56 -11.86 29.65 15.88
C GLU A 56 -12.61 28.46 15.25
N GLN A 57 -13.22 28.64 14.08
CA GLN A 57 -13.87 27.55 13.35
C GLN A 57 -12.86 26.47 12.94
N VAL A 58 -11.66 26.85 12.51
CA VAL A 58 -10.59 25.87 12.20
C VAL A 58 -10.23 25.05 13.44
N PHE A 59 -10.04 25.67 14.61
CA PHE A 59 -9.76 24.94 15.85
C PHE A 59 -10.90 23.99 16.24
N ARG A 60 -12.16 24.45 16.16
CA ARG A 60 -13.33 23.61 16.44
C ARG A 60 -13.46 22.46 15.43
N LEU A 61 -13.13 22.68 14.15
CA LEU A 61 -13.11 21.65 13.12
C LEU A 61 -12.06 20.58 13.46
N ILE A 62 -10.84 20.99 13.79
CA ILE A 62 -9.76 20.08 14.13
C ILE A 62 -10.16 19.22 15.34
N LEU A 63 -10.75 19.82 16.38
CA LEU A 63 -11.20 19.09 17.56
C LEU A 63 -12.30 18.07 17.22
N LEU A 64 -13.28 18.46 16.41
CA LEU A 64 -14.29 17.54 15.90
C LEU A 64 -13.66 16.40 15.10
N LEU A 65 -12.76 16.70 14.16
CA LEU A 65 -12.08 15.70 13.34
C LEU A 65 -11.26 14.74 14.19
N LEU A 66 -10.56 15.21 15.24
CA LEU A 66 -9.83 14.34 16.17
C LEU A 66 -10.76 13.33 16.85
N LEU A 67 -11.94 13.77 17.32
CA LEU A 67 -12.93 12.88 17.93
C LEU A 67 -13.48 11.86 16.92
N LEU A 68 -13.84 12.30 15.72
CA LEU A 68 -14.36 11.42 14.67
C LEU A 68 -13.30 10.41 14.19
N VAL A 69 -12.04 10.84 14.08
CA VAL A 69 -10.91 9.97 13.73
C VAL A 69 -10.67 8.92 14.82
N LEU A 70 -10.83 9.24 16.11
CA LEU A 70 -10.73 8.23 17.17
C LEU A 70 -11.79 7.13 17.01
N VAL A 71 -13.02 7.50 16.65
CA VAL A 71 -14.10 6.54 16.36
C VAL A 71 -13.76 5.70 15.12
N ALA A 72 -13.29 6.35 14.05
CA ALA A 72 -12.88 5.68 12.82
C ALA A 72 -11.68 4.73 13.01
N ASN A 73 -10.74 5.07 13.89
CA ASN A 73 -9.62 4.20 14.26
C ASN A 73 -10.13 2.99 15.05
N GLY A 74 -11.10 3.19 15.95
CA GLY A 74 -11.75 2.10 16.67
C GLY A 74 -12.39 1.06 15.73
N SER A 75 -13.15 1.52 14.73
CA SER A 75 -13.75 0.64 13.72
C SER A 75 -12.67 -0.03 12.84
N ALA A 76 -11.58 0.66 12.51
CA ALA A 76 -10.48 0.10 11.73
C ALA A 76 -9.72 -1.01 12.48
N LEU A 77 -9.49 -0.84 13.78
CA LEU A 77 -8.90 -1.88 14.62
C LEU A 77 -9.83 -3.08 14.81
N TRP A 78 -11.14 -2.84 14.91
CA TRP A 78 -12.15 -3.91 14.91
C TRP A 78 -12.14 -4.69 13.60
N TYR A 79 -12.15 -4.00 12.46
CA TYR A 79 -12.09 -4.61 11.12
C TYR A 79 -10.83 -5.47 10.96
N THR A 80 -9.68 -4.94 11.39
CA THR A 80 -8.40 -5.65 11.38
C THR A 80 -8.49 -6.97 12.14
N ARG A 81 -8.95 -6.93 13.40
CA ARG A 81 -9.12 -8.14 14.22
C ARG A 81 -10.08 -9.14 13.60
N ARG A 82 -11.11 -8.69 12.88
CA ARG A 82 -12.09 -9.56 12.23
C ARG A 82 -11.54 -10.26 10.98
N MET A 83 -10.72 -9.56 10.20
CA MET A 83 -10.25 -10.00 8.88
C MET A 83 -8.93 -10.75 8.88
N THR A 84 -8.23 -10.80 10.02
CA THR A 84 -6.89 -11.42 10.14
C THR A 84 -6.86 -12.52 11.20
N ARG A 85 -8.03 -13.14 11.46
CA ARG A 85 -8.17 -14.16 12.52
C ARG A 85 -7.30 -15.38 12.23
N THR A 86 -7.31 -15.87 10.99
CA THR A 86 -6.54 -17.06 10.61
C THR A 86 -5.05 -16.77 10.65
N ALA A 87 -4.64 -15.61 10.11
CA ALA A 87 -3.26 -15.15 10.18
C ALA A 87 -2.75 -15.06 11.64
N LYS A 88 -3.56 -14.53 12.55
CA LYS A 88 -3.20 -14.46 13.98
C LYS A 88 -3.04 -15.85 14.58
N THR A 89 -3.96 -16.77 14.33
CA THR A 89 -3.87 -18.15 14.84
C THR A 89 -2.59 -18.83 14.36
N VAL A 90 -2.26 -18.70 13.07
CA VAL A 90 -1.03 -19.27 12.49
C VAL A 90 0.25 -18.65 13.07
N LEU A 91 0.23 -17.38 13.51
CA LEU A 91 1.36 -16.78 14.23
C LEU A 91 1.47 -17.21 15.69
N GLN A 92 0.36 -17.55 16.34
CA GLN A 92 0.33 -17.94 17.75
C GLN A 92 0.84 -19.36 17.96
N PHE A 93 0.52 -20.27 17.04
CA PHE A 93 0.89 -21.67 17.14
C PHE A 93 2.05 -22.00 16.19
N TYR A 94 2.85 -23.01 16.55
CA TYR A 94 4.02 -23.39 15.77
C TYR A 94 3.61 -23.83 14.36
N ARG A 95 4.30 -23.33 13.33
CA ARG A 95 3.97 -23.58 11.90
C ARG A 95 3.79 -25.06 11.57
N GLY A 96 4.51 -25.96 12.25
CA GLY A 96 4.41 -27.41 12.09
C GLY A 96 3.09 -28.05 12.56
N GLN A 97 2.24 -27.33 13.29
CA GLN A 97 0.94 -27.81 13.78
C GLN A 97 -0.22 -27.50 12.83
N HIS A 98 0.04 -26.81 11.71
CA HIS A 98 -1.00 -26.39 10.78
C HIS A 98 -0.83 -27.07 9.42
N SER A 99 -1.95 -27.44 8.82
CA SER A 99 -1.97 -27.91 7.43
C SER A 99 -1.49 -26.80 6.49
N GLU A 100 -0.83 -27.19 5.39
CA GLU A 100 -0.38 -26.25 4.35
C GLU A 100 -1.56 -25.46 3.74
N GLU A 101 -2.78 -26.01 3.74
CA GLU A 101 -3.99 -25.26 3.36
C GLU A 101 -4.32 -24.12 4.33
N THR A 102 -4.19 -24.35 5.64
CA THR A 102 -4.44 -23.32 6.67
C THR A 102 -3.40 -22.20 6.55
N ILE A 103 -2.13 -22.56 6.31
CA ILE A 103 -1.05 -21.59 6.04
C ILE A 103 -1.36 -20.80 4.76
N GLY A 104 -1.83 -21.47 3.69
CA GLY A 104 -2.27 -20.82 2.47
C GLY A 104 -3.40 -19.80 2.69
N ARG A 105 -4.42 -20.15 3.49
CA ARG A 105 -5.52 -19.21 3.84
C ARG A 105 -5.02 -18.01 4.64
N ALA A 106 -4.16 -18.23 5.64
CA ALA A 106 -3.52 -17.16 6.39
C ALA A 106 -2.69 -16.24 5.49
N TRP A 107 -1.93 -16.81 4.56
CA TRP A 107 -1.15 -16.03 3.61
C TRP A 107 -2.03 -15.22 2.65
N ARG A 108 -3.15 -15.78 2.18
CA ARG A 108 -4.17 -15.04 1.43
C ARG A 108 -4.74 -13.88 2.22
N GLU A 109 -5.02 -14.08 3.52
CA GLU A 109 -5.50 -13.01 4.40
C GLU A 109 -4.50 -11.85 4.45
N VAL A 110 -3.23 -12.14 4.70
CA VAL A 110 -2.17 -11.13 4.83
C VAL A 110 -1.86 -10.43 3.51
N THR A 111 -1.74 -11.18 2.42
CA THR A 111 -1.43 -10.62 1.09
C THR A 111 -2.56 -9.74 0.57
N GLY A 112 -3.81 -10.14 0.78
CA GLY A 112 -4.99 -9.38 0.36
C GLY A 112 -5.44 -8.31 1.34
N PHE A 113 -4.84 -8.22 2.53
CA PHE A 113 -5.27 -7.27 3.57
C PHE A 113 -5.10 -5.79 3.15
N PRO A 114 -3.97 -5.33 2.60
CA PRO A 114 -3.80 -3.92 2.27
C PRO A 114 -4.87 -3.37 1.30
N ALA A 115 -5.24 -4.15 0.29
CA ALA A 115 -6.28 -3.75 -0.67
C ALA A 115 -7.67 -3.67 -0.02
N ARG A 116 -8.05 -4.70 0.73
CA ARG A 116 -9.34 -4.75 1.44
C ARG A 116 -9.43 -3.63 2.49
N PHE A 117 -8.34 -3.38 3.20
CA PHE A 117 -8.25 -2.32 4.18
C PHE A 117 -8.32 -0.93 3.55
N ALA A 118 -7.68 -0.70 2.40
CA ALA A 118 -7.77 0.57 1.69
C ALA A 118 -9.21 0.90 1.26
N VAL A 119 -9.94 -0.08 0.72
CA VAL A 119 -11.37 0.08 0.38
C VAL A 119 -12.21 0.29 1.62
N PHE A 120 -11.99 -0.49 2.68
CA PHE A 120 -12.65 -0.27 3.97
C PHE A 120 -12.38 1.13 4.50
N ALA A 121 -11.13 1.59 4.51
CA ALA A 121 -10.73 2.90 5.00
C ALA A 121 -11.38 4.04 4.22
N LEU A 122 -11.55 3.88 2.90
CA LEU A 122 -12.27 4.85 2.07
C LEU A 122 -13.72 5.02 2.56
N VAL A 123 -14.45 3.91 2.74
CA VAL A 123 -15.83 3.93 3.22
C VAL A 123 -15.91 4.42 4.67
N ASN A 124 -15.03 3.89 5.53
CA ASN A 124 -14.97 4.20 6.96
C ASN A 124 -14.73 5.69 7.21
N THR A 125 -13.76 6.28 6.51
CA THR A 125 -13.44 7.71 6.62
C THR A 125 -14.57 8.55 6.05
N THR A 126 -15.19 8.14 4.94
CA THR A 126 -16.32 8.86 4.34
C THR A 126 -17.51 8.91 5.31
N VAL A 127 -17.87 7.77 5.90
CA VAL A 127 -19.07 7.64 6.73
C VAL A 127 -18.86 8.17 8.14
N LEU A 128 -17.71 7.88 8.77
CA LEU A 128 -17.49 8.21 10.18
C LEU A 128 -16.80 9.55 10.40
N VAL A 129 -16.12 10.10 9.39
CA VAL A 129 -15.37 11.36 9.52
C VAL A 129 -15.93 12.44 8.62
N VAL A 130 -15.96 12.20 7.31
CA VAL A 130 -16.35 13.21 6.33
C VAL A 130 -17.81 13.61 6.44
N ALA A 131 -18.74 12.66 6.35
CA ALA A 131 -20.16 12.98 6.34
C ALA A 131 -20.62 13.70 7.62
N PRO A 132 -20.22 13.27 8.84
CA PRO A 132 -20.55 13.99 10.06
C PRO A 132 -19.89 15.37 10.14
N ALA A 133 -18.63 15.51 9.71
CA ALA A 133 -17.94 16.81 9.73
C ALA A 133 -18.58 17.80 8.76
N VAL A 134 -18.90 17.38 7.54
CA VAL A 134 -19.60 18.22 6.55
C VAL A 134 -20.99 18.59 7.06
N LEU A 135 -21.75 17.63 7.59
CA LEU A 135 -23.07 17.90 8.17
C LEU A 135 -22.98 18.91 9.32
N TRP A 136 -22.00 18.77 10.20
CA TRP A 136 -21.76 19.71 11.29
C TRP A 136 -21.48 21.12 10.79
N ILE A 137 -20.59 21.29 9.79
CA ILE A 137 -20.30 22.60 9.19
C ILE A 137 -21.57 23.23 8.59
N MET A 138 -22.38 22.45 7.88
CA MET A 138 -23.57 22.96 7.20
C MET A 138 -24.69 23.32 8.19
N VAL A 139 -24.91 22.50 9.23
CA VAL A 139 -26.03 22.67 10.17
C VAL A 139 -25.67 23.64 11.31
N VAL A 140 -24.51 23.47 11.93
CA VAL A 140 -24.13 24.22 13.14
C VAL A 140 -23.58 25.60 12.79
N TRP A 141 -22.72 25.70 11.78
CA TRP A 141 -22.16 26.98 11.34
C TRP A 141 -22.98 27.67 10.25
N ARG A 142 -24.06 27.01 9.78
CA ARG A 142 -25.02 27.57 8.82
C ARG A 142 -24.36 28.13 7.55
N PHE A 143 -23.32 27.45 7.08
CA PHE A 143 -22.66 27.83 5.82
C PHE A 143 -23.64 27.70 4.63
N PRO A 144 -23.57 28.61 3.64
CA PRO A 144 -24.45 28.55 2.49
C PRO A 144 -24.14 27.34 1.59
N LEU A 145 -25.16 26.81 0.91
CA LEU A 145 -25.05 25.63 0.03
C LEU A 145 -23.96 25.72 -1.04
N ARG A 146 -23.59 26.94 -1.47
CA ARG A 146 -22.47 27.19 -2.40
C ARG A 146 -21.10 26.69 -1.91
N VAL A 147 -20.93 26.46 -0.61
CA VAL A 147 -19.68 25.96 0.00
C VAL A 147 -19.60 24.43 -0.05
N LEU A 148 -20.74 23.75 -0.18
CA LEU A 148 -20.82 22.29 -0.16
C LEU A 148 -19.91 21.61 -1.20
N PRO A 149 -19.85 22.03 -2.48
CA PRO A 149 -18.98 21.38 -3.45
C PRO A 149 -17.49 21.40 -3.04
N TYR A 150 -17.02 22.50 -2.45
CA TYR A 150 -15.64 22.62 -1.98
C TYR A 150 -15.37 21.70 -0.77
N LEU A 151 -16.32 21.60 0.16
CA LEU A 151 -16.20 20.64 1.27
C LEU A 151 -16.14 19.19 0.78
N LEU A 152 -16.98 18.85 -0.20
CA LEU A 152 -17.00 17.50 -0.79
C LEU A 152 -15.72 17.19 -1.56
N ILE A 153 -15.20 18.14 -2.36
CA ILE A 153 -13.94 17.98 -3.09
C ILE A 153 -12.78 17.77 -2.11
N GLY A 154 -12.63 18.64 -1.11
CA GLY A 154 -11.55 18.53 -0.13
C GLY A 154 -11.60 17.22 0.64
N SER A 155 -12.81 16.81 1.03
CA SER A 155 -13.03 15.54 1.73
C SER A 155 -12.75 14.32 0.84
N PHE A 156 -13.10 14.38 -0.44
CA PHE A 156 -12.81 13.33 -1.41
C PHE A 156 -11.30 13.19 -1.63
N ILE A 157 -10.59 14.30 -1.79
CA ILE A 157 -9.12 14.34 -1.90
C ILE A 157 -8.49 13.70 -0.65
N ALA A 158 -8.87 14.13 0.56
CA ALA A 158 -8.35 13.54 1.80
C ALA A 158 -8.60 12.03 1.85
N THR A 159 -9.83 11.60 1.57
CA THR A 159 -10.24 10.19 1.72
C THR A 159 -9.50 9.28 0.72
N ILE A 160 -9.30 9.73 -0.53
CA ILE A 160 -8.48 9.02 -1.52
C ILE A 160 -7.04 8.88 -1.05
N TRP A 161 -6.41 9.98 -0.65
CA TRP A 161 -4.99 9.94 -0.27
C TRP A 161 -4.75 9.14 1.00
N ILE A 162 -5.67 9.20 1.97
CA ILE A 162 -5.66 8.34 3.16
C ILE A 162 -5.76 6.86 2.75
N SER A 163 -6.67 6.51 1.83
CA SER A 163 -6.83 5.13 1.33
C SER A 163 -5.57 4.62 0.62
N ILE A 164 -4.98 5.44 -0.26
CA ILE A 164 -3.70 5.13 -0.94
C ILE A 164 -2.59 4.96 0.10
N TYR A 165 -2.49 5.87 1.06
CA TYR A 165 -1.51 5.78 2.14
C TYR A 165 -1.65 4.45 2.89
N TYR A 166 -2.85 4.05 3.32
CA TYR A 166 -3.05 2.79 4.03
C TYR A 166 -2.64 1.57 3.22
N TYR A 167 -2.94 1.57 1.92
CA TYR A 167 -2.49 0.52 1.04
C TYR A 167 -0.96 0.36 1.14
N PHE A 168 -0.20 1.44 0.97
CA PHE A 168 1.26 1.39 0.96
C PHE A 168 1.87 1.14 2.34
N ALA A 169 1.35 1.80 3.38
CA ALA A 169 1.82 1.62 4.74
C ALA A 169 1.67 0.15 5.16
N LEU A 170 0.49 -0.44 4.97
CA LEU A 170 0.24 -1.83 5.33
C LEU A 170 0.99 -2.80 4.41
N TYR A 171 1.12 -2.50 3.12
CA TYR A 171 1.94 -3.31 2.23
C TYR A 171 3.39 -3.37 2.73
N TRP A 172 3.96 -2.25 3.16
CA TRP A 172 5.31 -2.18 3.71
C TRP A 172 5.40 -2.87 5.08
N PHE A 173 4.57 -2.51 6.05
CA PHE A 173 4.62 -3.07 7.40
C PHE A 173 4.36 -4.58 7.44
N LEU A 174 3.51 -5.12 6.57
CA LEU A 174 3.19 -6.55 6.56
C LEU A 174 4.20 -7.41 5.79
N TRP A 175 5.27 -6.81 5.25
CA TRP A 175 6.32 -7.55 4.54
C TRP A 175 6.90 -8.74 5.35
N PRO A 176 7.32 -8.60 6.64
CA PRO A 176 7.87 -9.73 7.40
C PRO A 176 6.86 -10.87 7.59
N VAL A 177 5.59 -10.51 7.81
CA VAL A 177 4.50 -11.47 8.01
C VAL A 177 4.25 -12.27 6.72
N ARG A 178 4.30 -11.59 5.56
CA ARG A 178 4.14 -12.24 4.24
C ARG A 178 5.23 -13.26 3.97
N GLN A 179 6.48 -12.95 4.33
CA GLN A 179 7.60 -13.87 4.17
C GLN A 179 7.50 -15.06 5.14
N ALA A 180 7.23 -14.80 6.42
CA ALA A 180 7.11 -15.85 7.43
C ALA A 180 5.99 -16.87 7.14
N MET A 181 4.92 -16.42 6.48
CA MET A 181 3.73 -17.23 6.15
C MET A 181 3.70 -17.79 4.72
N ALA A 182 4.71 -17.54 3.89
CA ALA A 182 4.69 -18.03 2.51
C ALA A 182 4.61 -19.58 2.49
N PRO A 183 3.61 -20.19 1.82
CA PRO A 183 3.52 -21.65 1.67
C PRO A 183 4.79 -22.23 1.04
N ARG A 184 5.17 -23.46 1.39
CA ARG A 184 6.38 -24.09 0.85
C ARG A 184 6.20 -24.53 -0.60
N LEU A 185 4.99 -24.98 -0.93
CA LEU A 185 4.66 -25.54 -2.24
C LEU A 185 4.34 -24.42 -3.25
N PRO A 186 5.01 -24.38 -4.42
CA PRO A 186 4.74 -23.37 -5.45
C PRO A 186 3.30 -23.38 -5.97
N SER A 187 2.65 -24.55 -6.00
CA SER A 187 1.25 -24.69 -6.38
C SER A 187 0.30 -23.97 -5.41
N LEU A 188 0.59 -24.04 -4.10
CA LEU A 188 -0.18 -23.34 -3.08
C LEU A 188 0.11 -21.84 -3.09
N GLN A 189 1.35 -21.44 -3.34
CA GLN A 189 1.68 -20.02 -3.55
C GLN A 189 0.82 -19.44 -4.69
N LYS A 190 0.75 -20.09 -5.85
CA LYS A 190 -0.09 -19.63 -6.97
C LYS A 190 -1.59 -19.60 -6.63
N ARG A 191 -2.09 -20.59 -5.88
CA ARG A 191 -3.52 -20.70 -5.51
C ARG A 191 -3.97 -19.65 -4.48
N TYR A 192 -3.10 -19.29 -3.55
CA TYR A 192 -3.44 -18.43 -2.41
C TYR A 192 -2.94 -16.99 -2.53
N LEU A 193 -2.17 -16.67 -3.56
CA LEU A 193 -1.76 -15.30 -3.85
C LEU A 193 -2.99 -14.42 -4.11
N ALA A 194 -3.25 -13.48 -3.20
CA ALA A 194 -4.29 -12.48 -3.36
C ALA A 194 -3.65 -11.09 -3.24
N THR A 195 -3.40 -10.45 -4.36
CA THR A 195 -2.88 -9.08 -4.39
C THR A 195 -3.56 -8.28 -5.48
N VAL A 196 -3.33 -6.97 -5.46
CA VAL A 196 -3.55 -6.10 -6.60
C VAL A 196 -2.30 -6.11 -7.47
N SER A 197 -2.50 -6.10 -8.78
CA SER A 197 -1.46 -5.99 -9.79
C SER A 197 -0.66 -4.69 -9.60
N ILE A 198 0.62 -4.68 -9.98
CA ILE A 198 1.43 -3.45 -9.96
C ILE A 198 0.90 -2.42 -10.94
N GLN A 199 0.40 -2.86 -12.09
CA GLN A 199 -0.19 -1.97 -13.08
C GLN A 199 -1.41 -1.23 -12.52
N THR A 200 -2.35 -1.95 -11.91
CA THR A 200 -3.56 -1.34 -11.33
C THR A 200 -3.20 -0.37 -10.19
N ARG A 201 -2.24 -0.74 -9.32
CA ARG A 201 -1.78 0.18 -8.27
C ARG A 201 -1.24 1.49 -8.82
N MET A 202 -0.35 1.42 -9.80
CA MET A 202 0.25 2.61 -10.39
C MET A 202 -0.79 3.46 -11.12
N LEU A 203 -1.70 2.81 -11.85
CA LEU A 203 -2.80 3.48 -12.50
C LEU A 203 -3.66 4.26 -11.50
N VAL A 204 -4.06 3.63 -10.38
CA VAL A 204 -4.83 4.31 -9.33
C VAL A 204 -4.07 5.52 -8.78
N ILE A 205 -2.77 5.38 -8.47
CA ILE A 205 -1.98 6.48 -7.91
C ILE A 205 -1.85 7.64 -8.90
N TYR A 206 -1.44 7.37 -10.14
CA TYR A 206 -1.25 8.42 -11.13
C TYR A 206 -2.57 9.08 -11.50
N THR A 207 -3.66 8.32 -11.54
CA THR A 207 -5.00 8.87 -11.76
C THR A 207 -5.45 9.73 -10.58
N ALA A 208 -5.27 9.27 -9.34
CA ALA A 208 -5.57 10.04 -8.14
C ALA A 208 -4.75 11.33 -8.06
N LEU A 209 -3.48 11.27 -8.45
CA LEU A 209 -2.57 12.42 -8.49
C LEU A 209 -2.98 13.43 -9.56
N ALA A 210 -3.23 12.97 -10.79
CA ALA A 210 -3.69 13.83 -11.88
C ALA A 210 -5.06 14.46 -11.56
N LEU A 211 -6.02 13.65 -11.11
CA LEU A 211 -7.37 14.12 -10.78
C LEU A 211 -7.35 15.08 -9.60
N THR A 212 -6.61 14.76 -8.53
CA THR A 212 -6.42 15.68 -7.39
C THR A 212 -5.86 17.00 -7.89
N THR A 213 -4.81 16.98 -8.70
CA THR A 213 -4.16 18.20 -9.20
C THR A 213 -5.12 19.05 -10.02
N VAL A 214 -5.79 18.46 -11.01
CA VAL A 214 -6.72 19.17 -11.89
C VAL A 214 -7.90 19.74 -11.10
N VAL A 215 -8.54 18.92 -10.26
CA VAL A 215 -9.70 19.34 -9.46
C VAL A 215 -9.28 20.40 -8.45
N MET A 216 -8.17 20.21 -7.74
CA MET A 216 -7.66 21.13 -6.73
C MET A 216 -7.26 22.47 -7.34
N MET A 217 -6.42 22.48 -8.37
CA MET A 217 -5.98 23.73 -9.02
C MET A 217 -7.15 24.43 -9.71
N GLY A 218 -7.97 23.70 -10.46
CA GLY A 218 -9.11 24.27 -11.18
C GLY A 218 -10.12 24.92 -10.25
N SER A 219 -10.50 24.23 -9.17
CA SER A 219 -11.47 24.78 -8.20
C SER A 219 -10.91 25.92 -7.35
N ILE A 220 -9.64 25.87 -6.93
CA ILE A 220 -8.99 27.00 -6.24
C ILE A 220 -8.94 28.22 -7.17
N ALA A 221 -8.49 28.04 -8.42
CA ALA A 221 -8.40 29.13 -9.39
C ALA A 221 -9.78 29.73 -9.69
N PHE A 222 -10.79 28.89 -9.91
CA PHE A 222 -12.16 29.33 -10.14
C PHE A 222 -12.71 30.12 -8.97
N GLN A 223 -12.52 29.62 -7.74
CA GLN A 223 -13.03 30.30 -6.55
C GLN A 223 -12.33 31.62 -6.28
N LYS A 224 -10.99 31.68 -6.43
CA LYS A 224 -10.23 32.92 -6.27
C LYS A 224 -10.57 33.91 -7.37
N SER A 225 -10.83 33.47 -8.60
CA SER A 225 -11.32 34.33 -9.69
C SER A 225 -12.64 35.01 -9.32
N GLN A 226 -13.61 34.27 -8.77
CA GLN A 226 -14.86 34.86 -8.28
C GLN A 226 -14.64 35.89 -7.16
N GLN A 227 -13.69 35.62 -6.26
CA GLN A 227 -13.33 36.57 -5.19
C GLN A 227 -12.68 37.84 -5.73
N ALA A 228 -11.93 37.77 -6.83
CA ALA A 228 -11.26 38.93 -7.42
C ALA A 228 -12.23 39.88 -8.15
N VAL A 229 -13.33 39.37 -8.71
CA VAL A 229 -14.33 40.15 -9.45
C VAL A 229 -15.45 40.67 -8.54
N ALA A 230 -15.50 40.22 -7.28
CA ALA A 230 -16.53 40.64 -6.34
C ALA A 230 -16.47 42.16 -6.06
N PRO A 231 -17.62 42.86 -5.96
CA PRO A 231 -17.65 44.29 -5.64
C PRO A 231 -16.91 44.59 -4.33
N GLY A 232 -15.98 45.55 -4.35
CA GLY A 232 -15.17 45.92 -3.18
C GLY A 232 -14.02 44.95 -2.86
N ALA A 233 -13.79 43.92 -3.68
CA ALA A 233 -12.62 43.08 -3.55
C ALA A 233 -11.35 43.83 -3.94
N ASN A 234 -10.21 43.40 -3.39
CA ASN A 234 -8.89 43.83 -3.83
C ASN A 234 -8.26 42.71 -4.67
N PRO A 235 -8.27 42.81 -6.02
CA PRO A 235 -7.75 41.76 -6.89
C PRO A 235 -6.27 41.46 -6.65
N VAL A 236 -5.49 42.46 -6.22
CA VAL A 236 -4.05 42.32 -5.97
C VAL A 236 -3.80 41.32 -4.84
N LEU A 237 -4.55 41.40 -3.74
CA LEU A 237 -4.43 40.48 -2.60
C LEU A 237 -4.82 39.05 -3.00
N VAL A 238 -5.87 38.90 -3.82
CA VAL A 238 -6.33 37.59 -4.30
C VAL A 238 -5.29 36.95 -5.23
N LEU A 239 -4.69 37.74 -6.12
CA LEU A 239 -3.62 37.27 -7.01
C LEU A 239 -2.34 36.93 -6.24
N GLN A 240 -1.98 37.70 -5.20
CA GLN A 240 -0.85 37.37 -4.33
C GLN A 240 -1.06 36.04 -3.60
N ALA A 241 -2.27 35.76 -3.10
CA ALA A 241 -2.59 34.48 -2.49
C ALA A 241 -2.44 33.32 -3.50
N LEU A 242 -2.94 33.49 -4.74
CA LEU A 242 -2.76 32.51 -5.82
C LEU A 242 -1.27 32.25 -6.14
N ARG A 243 -0.46 33.30 -6.21
CA ARG A 243 0.99 33.20 -6.44
C ARG A 243 1.71 32.41 -5.36
N PHE A 244 1.21 32.41 -4.13
CA PHE A 244 1.79 31.63 -3.05
C PHE A 244 1.33 30.16 -3.07
N HIS A 245 0.03 29.90 -3.29
CA HIS A 245 -0.52 28.55 -3.22
C HIS A 245 -0.16 27.66 -4.41
N LEU A 246 -0.13 28.20 -5.64
CA LEU A 246 0.10 27.40 -6.85
C LEU A 246 1.47 26.71 -6.87
N PRO A 247 2.60 27.38 -6.56
CA PRO A 247 3.92 26.73 -6.52
C PRO A 247 4.01 25.65 -5.44
N ILE A 248 3.38 25.84 -4.28
CA ILE A 248 3.40 24.87 -3.18
C ILE A 248 2.68 23.58 -3.60
N ILE A 249 1.49 23.71 -4.21
CA ILE A 249 0.74 22.56 -4.72
C ILE A 249 1.52 21.88 -5.85
N GLY A 250 2.08 22.65 -6.78
CA GLY A 250 2.91 22.14 -7.88
C GLY A 250 4.14 21.37 -7.38
N LEU A 251 4.85 21.90 -6.40
CA LEU A 251 6.01 21.25 -5.78
C LEU A 251 5.60 19.96 -5.06
N LEU A 252 4.50 19.96 -4.30
CA LEU A 252 4.01 18.77 -3.62
C LEU A 252 3.67 17.65 -4.62
N VAL A 253 2.93 17.98 -5.68
CA VAL A 253 2.58 17.04 -6.76
C VAL A 253 3.83 16.52 -7.46
N LEU A 254 4.82 17.37 -7.74
CA LEU A 254 6.10 16.96 -8.31
C LEU A 254 6.84 15.96 -7.40
N LEU A 255 6.96 16.28 -6.11
CA LEU A 255 7.63 15.40 -5.14
C LEU A 255 6.93 14.04 -5.02
N MET A 256 5.60 14.02 -4.98
CA MET A 256 4.81 12.78 -4.97
C MET A 256 5.00 11.99 -6.26
N THR A 257 4.99 12.65 -7.42
CA THR A 257 5.19 12.01 -8.73
C THR A 257 6.56 11.37 -8.82
N VAL A 258 7.63 12.08 -8.43
CA VAL A 258 8.99 11.54 -8.40
C VAL A 258 9.08 10.38 -7.40
N GLY A 259 8.50 10.53 -6.21
CA GLY A 259 8.48 9.49 -5.17
C GLY A 259 7.82 8.20 -5.65
N PHE A 260 6.64 8.27 -6.26
CA PHE A 260 5.95 7.11 -6.82
C PHE A 260 6.67 6.53 -8.04
N SER A 261 7.29 7.36 -8.87
CA SER A 261 8.12 6.90 -10.01
C SER A 261 9.30 6.05 -9.51
N VAL A 262 10.02 6.52 -8.49
CA VAL A 262 11.12 5.76 -7.87
C VAL A 262 10.61 4.46 -7.24
N LEU A 263 9.44 4.49 -6.60
CA LEU A 263 8.81 3.30 -6.03
C LEU A 263 8.48 2.27 -7.11
N LEU A 264 7.94 2.71 -8.26
CA LEU A 264 7.64 1.87 -9.41
C LEU A 264 8.90 1.22 -9.98
N THR A 265 9.95 2.01 -10.22
CA THR A 265 11.23 1.49 -10.71
C THR A 265 11.78 0.43 -9.77
N ARG A 266 11.76 0.67 -8.45
CA ARG A 266 12.25 -0.32 -7.47
C ARG A 266 11.37 -1.57 -7.39
N ALA A 267 10.06 -1.43 -7.59
CA ALA A 267 9.13 -2.54 -7.51
C ALA A 267 9.16 -3.44 -8.78
N LEU A 268 9.60 -2.90 -9.93
CA LEU A 268 9.73 -3.66 -11.18
C LEU A 268 11.18 -4.03 -11.50
N ALA A 269 12.06 -3.04 -11.62
CA ALA A 269 13.41 -3.24 -12.12
C ALA A 269 14.25 -4.13 -11.18
N THR A 270 14.12 -3.94 -9.87
CA THR A 270 14.92 -4.72 -8.90
C THR A 270 14.56 -6.21 -8.90
N PRO A 271 13.29 -6.64 -8.79
CA PRO A 271 12.95 -8.06 -8.91
C PRO A 271 13.31 -8.67 -10.27
N ILE A 272 13.15 -7.92 -11.36
CA ILE A 272 13.50 -8.39 -12.71
C ILE A 272 15.01 -8.61 -12.82
N GLN A 273 15.83 -7.65 -12.39
CA GLN A 273 17.28 -7.78 -12.39
C GLN A 273 17.75 -8.97 -11.53
N HIS A 274 17.13 -9.17 -10.36
CA HIS A 274 17.43 -10.32 -9.51
C HIS A 274 17.06 -11.64 -10.21
N LEU A 275 15.91 -11.70 -10.87
CA LEU A 275 15.51 -12.88 -11.62
C LEU A 275 16.49 -13.19 -12.76
N THR A 276 16.92 -12.18 -13.50
CA THR A 276 17.94 -12.31 -14.55
C THR A 276 19.25 -12.85 -13.99
N GLN A 277 19.71 -12.35 -12.84
CA GLN A 277 20.94 -12.87 -12.20
C GLN A 277 20.83 -14.33 -11.79
N VAL A 278 19.65 -14.79 -11.37
CA VAL A 278 19.43 -16.21 -11.04
C VAL A 278 19.33 -17.05 -12.32
N MET A 279 18.71 -16.52 -13.38
CA MET A 279 18.69 -17.16 -14.71
C MET A 279 20.11 -17.42 -15.24
N ASP A 280 21.00 -16.44 -15.16
CA ASP A 280 22.40 -16.57 -15.61
C ASP A 280 23.16 -17.68 -14.86
N ARG A 281 22.81 -17.96 -13.60
CA ARG A 281 23.41 -19.06 -12.81
C ARG A 281 22.82 -20.41 -13.18
N VAL A 282 21.50 -20.47 -13.37
CA VAL A 282 20.81 -21.69 -13.80
C VAL A 282 21.31 -22.13 -15.18
N GLU A 283 21.58 -21.18 -16.08
CA GLU A 283 22.17 -21.46 -17.41
C GLU A 283 23.55 -22.14 -17.30
N ARG A 284 24.32 -21.86 -16.24
CA ARG A 284 25.61 -22.50 -15.95
C ARG A 284 25.48 -23.87 -15.25
N GLY A 285 24.26 -24.38 -15.08
CA GLY A 285 24.00 -25.67 -14.45
C GLY A 285 23.75 -25.61 -12.94
N GLU A 286 23.68 -24.43 -12.32
CA GLU A 286 23.42 -24.29 -10.88
C GLU A 286 21.93 -24.42 -10.53
N LEU A 287 21.33 -25.61 -10.76
CA LEU A 287 19.88 -25.84 -10.62
C LEU A 287 19.36 -25.83 -9.17
N HIS A 288 20.25 -25.72 -8.17
CA HIS A 288 19.86 -25.62 -6.76
C HIS A 288 19.48 -24.20 -6.34
N HIS A 289 19.86 -23.18 -7.12
CA HIS A 289 19.45 -21.82 -6.83
C HIS A 289 17.98 -21.57 -7.16
N ARG A 290 17.32 -20.79 -6.32
CA ARG A 290 15.91 -20.39 -6.46
C ARG A 290 15.83 -18.88 -6.33
N ALA A 291 14.96 -18.27 -7.12
CA ALA A 291 14.68 -16.84 -7.02
C ALA A 291 13.80 -16.56 -5.79
N GLU A 292 14.13 -15.52 -5.03
CA GLU A 292 13.40 -15.13 -3.83
C GLU A 292 12.05 -14.49 -4.18
N LEU A 293 10.98 -14.91 -3.49
CA LEU A 293 9.65 -14.34 -3.65
C LEU A 293 9.52 -13.04 -2.82
N VAL A 294 10.01 -11.93 -3.39
CA VAL A 294 10.04 -10.62 -2.71
C VAL A 294 8.71 -9.85 -2.83
N SER A 295 8.03 -9.99 -3.98
CA SER A 295 6.76 -9.30 -4.25
C SER A 295 5.59 -10.27 -4.18
N THR A 296 4.38 -9.71 -4.21
CA THR A 296 3.13 -10.46 -4.33
C THR A 296 2.44 -10.26 -5.67
N ASP A 297 3.00 -9.44 -6.57
CA ASP A 297 2.39 -9.00 -7.83
C ASP A 297 2.79 -9.83 -9.06
N GLU A 298 2.71 -9.26 -10.26
CA GLU A 298 3.09 -9.91 -11.52
C GLU A 298 4.52 -10.46 -11.48
N THR A 299 5.43 -9.79 -10.78
CA THR A 299 6.80 -10.27 -10.59
C THR A 299 6.86 -11.52 -9.70
N ALA A 300 5.91 -11.67 -8.78
CA ALA A 300 5.74 -12.86 -7.95
C ALA A 300 5.30 -14.06 -8.79
N PHE A 301 4.36 -13.85 -9.71
CA PHE A 301 3.94 -14.89 -10.65
C PHE A 301 5.10 -15.36 -11.51
N LEU A 302 5.89 -14.43 -12.06
CA LEU A 302 7.08 -14.75 -12.85
C LEU A 302 8.10 -15.56 -12.03
N THR A 303 8.36 -15.13 -10.80
CA THR A 303 9.26 -15.84 -9.87
C THR A 303 8.79 -17.25 -9.55
N ILE A 304 7.49 -17.44 -9.28
CA ILE A 304 6.90 -18.75 -8.98
C ILE A 304 7.00 -19.66 -10.21
N ALA A 305 6.66 -19.17 -11.40
CA ALA A 305 6.75 -19.94 -12.64
C ALA A 305 8.19 -20.35 -12.97
N PHE A 306 9.14 -19.43 -12.78
CA PHE A 306 10.55 -19.71 -12.97
C PHE A 306 11.08 -20.76 -11.98
N ASN A 307 10.76 -20.63 -10.70
CA ASN A 307 11.15 -21.63 -9.69
C ASN A 307 10.54 -23.01 -9.97
N GLN A 308 9.31 -23.09 -10.49
CA GLN A 308 8.70 -24.35 -10.93
C GLN A 308 9.46 -24.96 -12.12
N MET A 309 9.86 -24.15 -13.09
CA MET A 309 10.64 -24.59 -14.24
C MET A 309 12.00 -25.18 -13.82
N ILE A 310 12.74 -24.50 -12.93
CA ILE A 310 14.03 -25.04 -12.44
C ILE A 310 13.80 -26.32 -11.63
N GLY A 311 12.72 -26.40 -10.84
CA GLY A 311 12.36 -27.64 -10.13
C GLY A 311 12.21 -28.83 -11.08
N ARG A 312 11.46 -28.65 -12.17
CA ARG A 312 11.31 -29.67 -13.21
C ARG A 312 12.63 -30.01 -13.91
N LEU A 313 13.45 -29.00 -14.19
CA LEU A 313 14.75 -29.23 -14.82
C LEU A 313 15.68 -30.07 -13.93
N ALA A 314 15.69 -29.80 -12.63
CA ALA A 314 16.46 -30.58 -11.65
C ALA A 314 15.95 -32.03 -11.53
N GLU A 315 14.63 -32.24 -11.53
CA GLU A 315 14.03 -33.59 -11.54
C GLU A 315 14.40 -34.36 -12.81
N LEU A 316 14.37 -33.70 -13.98
CA LEU A 316 14.77 -34.30 -15.26
C LEU A 316 16.26 -34.65 -15.26
N GLN A 317 17.12 -33.76 -14.78
CA GLN A 317 18.57 -34.02 -14.67
C GLN A 317 18.84 -35.22 -13.74
N ALA A 318 18.24 -35.24 -12.55
CA ALA A 318 18.41 -36.35 -11.60
C ALA A 318 17.93 -37.69 -12.19
N SER A 319 16.81 -37.68 -12.95
CA SER A 319 16.33 -38.89 -13.63
C SER A 319 17.28 -39.37 -14.74
N LEU A 320 17.89 -38.45 -15.48
CA LEU A 320 18.88 -38.78 -16.50
C LEU A 320 20.15 -39.37 -15.87
N GLU A 321 20.66 -38.76 -14.81
CA GLU A 321 21.84 -39.25 -14.06
C GLU A 321 21.60 -40.66 -13.50
N GLN A 322 20.41 -40.91 -12.94
CA GLN A 322 20.04 -42.24 -12.44
C GLN A 322 20.03 -43.28 -13.58
N ARG A 323 19.42 -42.96 -14.73
CA ARG A 323 19.37 -43.88 -15.88
C ARG A 323 20.76 -44.17 -16.45
N VAL A 324 21.63 -43.17 -16.49
CA VAL A 324 23.03 -43.35 -16.92
C VAL A 324 23.75 -44.29 -15.95
N ALA A 325 23.64 -44.07 -14.64
CA ALA A 325 24.25 -44.93 -13.63
C ALA A 325 23.76 -46.39 -13.71
N GLU A 326 22.46 -46.60 -13.90
CA GLU A 326 21.86 -47.92 -14.08
C GLU A 326 22.44 -48.64 -15.32
N ARG A 327 22.53 -47.93 -16.46
CA ARG A 327 23.08 -48.49 -17.71
C ARG A 327 24.58 -48.78 -17.61
N THR A 328 25.35 -47.91 -16.97
CA THR A 328 26.80 -48.13 -16.75
C THR A 328 27.03 -49.34 -15.84
N ALA A 329 26.22 -49.52 -14.79
CA ALA A 329 26.30 -50.69 -13.91
C ALA A 329 25.87 -51.99 -14.63
N GLU A 330 24.87 -51.94 -15.52
CA GLU A 330 24.46 -53.07 -16.35
C GLU A 330 25.59 -53.52 -17.30
N LEU A 331 26.27 -52.58 -17.95
CA LEU A 331 27.39 -52.86 -18.84
C LEU A 331 28.60 -53.43 -18.09
N ALA A 332 28.93 -52.87 -16.92
CA ALA A 332 30.01 -53.37 -16.07
C ALA A 332 29.76 -54.80 -15.54
N ARG A 333 28.50 -55.23 -15.42
CA ARG A 333 28.15 -56.61 -15.05
C ARG A 333 28.18 -57.59 -16.22
N ARG A 334 28.21 -57.11 -17.46
CA ARG A 334 28.24 -57.92 -18.69
C ARG A 334 29.65 -58.08 -19.28
N THR A 335 30.65 -57.46 -18.67
CA THR A 335 32.08 -57.59 -19.02
C THR A 335 32.79 -58.39 -17.93
#